data_AF-A0AAN7K8R6-F1
#
_entry.id   AF-A0AAN7K8R6-F1
#
_cell.length_a   1.000
_cell.length_b   1.000
_cell.length_c   1.000
_cell.angle_alpha   90.00
_cell.angle_beta   90.00
_cell.angle_gamma   90.00
#
_symmetry.space_group_name_H-M   'P 1'
#
loop_
_entity.id
_entity.type
_entity.pdbx_description
1 polymer ?
#
loop_
_entity_poly.entity_id
_entity_poly.type
_entity_poly.pdbx_seq_one_letter_code
_entity_poly.pdbx_strand_id
1 'polypeptide(L)'
;MPNKDKQVDEGEAESSTSNLLPDWFYEIDNDVTDQQFDAESLELEKIPLIGDKEPLSVLEAEYKSGSPVWLEKIKFLEQKFNAIRRARGDGNCFYRCFMFSYFEHILETQDKAEVCRIKANVEDSRRILLGLGYADYTFEDLFELFLGQLECVLQGNASISHEELLVRSQYHRHSDSVVMFLRFVTAAEMRKRSEFFEPFVMGLTGSNVDQFCKSSVLPMAEESDHVHIIALSDALGVPIRVVYLDRSSSDNDGATVNHHDFVPGSGDSSASGWSSSSKVTEPFIVLLYRPGHYDILYPK
;
A
#
# COMPACT_ATOMS: atom_id res chain seq x y z
N MET A 1 66.18 -9.41 -31.96
CA MET A 1 65.55 -10.29 -30.94
C MET A 1 65.27 -9.45 -29.71
N PRO A 2 64.09 -9.50 -29.08
CA PRO A 2 62.75 -9.43 -29.67
C PRO A 2 61.83 -8.38 -28.96
N ASN A 3 60.77 -7.97 -29.66
CA ASN A 3 59.40 -7.63 -29.23
C ASN A 3 59.14 -6.77 -27.97
N LYS A 4 58.39 -5.67 -28.15
CA LYS A 4 56.91 -5.71 -28.04
C LYS A 4 56.28 -4.38 -28.46
N ASP A 5 55.41 -4.49 -29.46
CA ASP A 5 54.50 -3.47 -29.94
C ASP A 5 53.54 -2.98 -28.84
N LYS A 6 53.29 -1.67 -28.84
CA LYS A 6 52.16 -1.05 -28.16
C LYS A 6 50.93 -1.23 -29.03
N GLN A 7 50.02 -2.09 -28.59
CA GLN A 7 48.65 -2.12 -29.06
C GLN A 7 47.82 -1.36 -28.01
N VAL A 8 47.26 -0.22 -28.42
CA VAL A 8 46.24 0.50 -27.66
C VAL A 8 44.93 -0.11 -28.10
N ASP A 9 44.25 -0.78 -27.17
CA ASP A 9 42.91 -1.34 -27.39
C ASP A 9 41.92 -0.45 -26.63
N GLU A 10 40.96 0.10 -27.37
CA GLU A 10 39.86 0.90 -26.86
C GLU A 10 38.83 -0.05 -26.24
N GLY A 11 38.81 -0.13 -24.91
CA GLY A 11 37.77 -0.82 -24.16
C GLY A 11 36.67 0.15 -23.76
N GLU A 12 35.54 0.09 -24.46
CA GLU A 12 34.26 0.68 -24.04
C GLU A 12 33.89 0.17 -22.65
N ALA A 13 33.76 1.08 -21.68
CA ALA A 13 33.21 0.77 -20.37
C ALA A 13 31.68 0.87 -20.45
N GLU A 14 31.02 -0.23 -20.78
CA GLU A 14 29.57 -0.36 -20.56
C GLU A 14 29.27 -0.35 -19.06
N SER A 15 28.51 0.66 -18.65
CA SER A 15 27.98 0.86 -17.31
C SER A 15 26.92 -0.20 -17.00
N SER A 16 27.32 -1.30 -16.35
CA SER A 16 26.42 -2.28 -15.77
C SER A 16 25.89 -1.81 -14.41
N THR A 17 24.85 -0.98 -14.42
CA THR A 17 23.97 -0.78 -13.24
C THR A 17 22.72 -1.64 -13.45
N SER A 18 22.84 -2.94 -13.15
CA SER A 18 21.72 -3.88 -13.14
C SER A 18 21.74 -4.63 -11.81
N ASN A 19 20.58 -4.62 -11.14
CA ASN A 19 20.20 -5.30 -9.89
C ASN A 19 20.38 -4.45 -8.62
N LEU A 20 19.32 -3.72 -8.27
CA LEU A 20 19.16 -3.01 -6.99
C LEU A 20 18.44 -3.84 -5.92
N LEU A 21 18.22 -5.14 -6.15
CA LEU A 21 17.64 -6.03 -5.15
C LEU A 21 18.67 -7.12 -4.80
N PRO A 22 18.93 -7.39 -3.51
CA PRO A 22 19.84 -8.45 -3.08
C PRO A 22 19.37 -9.83 -3.55
N ASP A 23 20.31 -10.71 -3.91
CA ASP A 23 20.03 -12.05 -4.47
C ASP A 23 19.14 -12.95 -3.60
N TRP A 24 19.11 -12.75 -2.27
CA TRP A 24 18.21 -13.49 -1.38
C TRP A 24 16.72 -13.19 -1.59
N PHE A 25 16.39 -12.15 -2.37
CA PHE A 25 15.02 -11.80 -2.75
C PHE A 25 14.41 -12.78 -3.76
N TYR A 26 15.22 -13.62 -4.41
CA TYR A 26 14.79 -14.53 -5.49
C TYR A 26 14.81 -16.02 -5.12
N GLU A 27 15.26 -16.39 -3.93
CA GLU A 27 15.35 -17.80 -3.52
C GLU A 27 14.10 -18.22 -2.71
N ILE A 28 13.06 -18.66 -3.42
CA ILE A 28 12.00 -19.52 -2.86
C ILE A 28 11.98 -20.81 -3.66
N ASP A 29 12.37 -21.91 -3.02
CA ASP A 29 12.27 -23.28 -3.53
C ASP A 29 10.78 -23.65 -3.73
N ASN A 30 10.37 -23.79 -5.00
CA ASN A 30 9.07 -24.35 -5.38
C ASN A 30 9.30 -25.67 -6.11
N ASP A 31 8.84 -26.78 -5.52
CA ASP A 31 8.57 -27.99 -6.29
C ASP A 31 7.11 -28.40 -6.02
N VAL A 32 6.34 -28.50 -7.11
CA VAL A 32 4.92 -28.85 -7.24
C VAL A 32 3.88 -27.71 -7.16
N THR A 33 3.80 -26.82 -8.17
CA THR A 33 2.54 -26.21 -8.74
C THR A 33 2.71 -25.32 -10.02
N ASP A 34 3.81 -25.37 -10.77
CA ASP A 34 4.14 -24.36 -11.82
C ASP A 34 3.05 -24.06 -12.87
N GLN A 35 2.41 -25.06 -13.48
CA GLN A 35 1.67 -24.83 -14.74
C GLN A 35 0.38 -24.01 -14.61
N GLN A 36 -0.27 -24.02 -13.44
CA GLN A 36 -1.54 -23.31 -13.23
C GLN A 36 -1.31 -21.91 -12.63
N PHE A 37 -0.23 -21.77 -11.84
CA PHE A 37 0.25 -20.49 -11.33
C PHE A 37 0.74 -19.59 -12.49
N ASP A 38 1.49 -20.16 -13.43
CA ASP A 38 2.02 -19.43 -14.59
C ASP A 38 0.90 -18.81 -15.44
N ALA A 39 -0.19 -19.53 -15.68
CA ALA A 39 -1.29 -19.04 -16.53
C ALA A 39 -2.08 -17.90 -15.86
N GLU A 40 -2.37 -18.00 -14.56
CA GLU A 40 -3.05 -16.94 -13.81
C GLU A 40 -2.15 -15.70 -13.63
N SER A 41 -0.86 -15.89 -13.36
CA SER A 41 0.13 -14.81 -13.32
C SER A 41 0.25 -14.07 -14.65
N LEU A 42 0.26 -14.80 -15.78
CA LEU A 42 0.33 -14.19 -17.13
C LEU A 42 -0.94 -13.41 -17.52
N GLU A 43 -2.13 -13.82 -17.06
CA GLU A 43 -3.36 -13.04 -17.26
C GLU A 43 -3.39 -11.78 -16.38
N LEU A 44 -2.87 -11.87 -15.14
CA LEU A 44 -2.75 -10.71 -14.23
C LEU A 44 -1.76 -9.66 -14.73
N GLU A 45 -0.67 -10.06 -15.39
CA GLU A 45 0.31 -9.12 -15.97
C GLU A 45 -0.30 -8.17 -17.00
N LYS A 46 -1.39 -8.57 -17.66
CA LYS A 46 -2.12 -7.74 -18.63
C LYS A 46 -2.95 -6.63 -17.97
N ILE A 47 -3.29 -6.79 -16.69
CA ILE A 47 -4.08 -5.81 -15.93
C ILE A 47 -3.11 -4.77 -15.38
N PRO A 48 -3.30 -3.46 -15.57
CA PRO A 48 -2.38 -2.46 -15.01
C PRO A 48 -2.32 -2.54 -13.48
N LEU A 49 -1.18 -2.15 -12.90
CA LEU A 49 -1.01 -2.21 -11.45
C LEU A 49 -2.03 -1.36 -10.69
N ILE A 50 -2.31 -0.19 -11.24
CA ILE A 50 -3.37 0.73 -10.86
C ILE A 50 -4.13 1.09 -12.14
N GLY A 51 -5.44 0.86 -12.16
CA GLY A 51 -6.30 1.14 -13.30
C GLY A 51 -6.68 2.61 -13.45
N ASP A 52 -7.48 2.89 -14.47
CA ASP A 52 -8.11 4.19 -14.64
C ASP A 52 -9.26 4.42 -13.64
N LYS A 53 -9.72 5.67 -13.55
CA LYS A 53 -10.88 6.04 -12.74
C LYS A 53 -12.14 5.65 -13.50
N GLU A 54 -12.95 4.78 -12.91
CA GLU A 54 -14.16 4.21 -13.51
C GLU A 54 -15.42 4.69 -12.77
N PRO A 55 -16.56 4.87 -13.45
CA PRO A 55 -17.84 5.12 -12.77
C PRO A 55 -18.24 3.88 -11.95
N LEU A 56 -18.90 4.08 -10.80
CA LEU A 56 -19.32 2.96 -9.94
C LEU A 56 -20.25 1.93 -10.62
N SER A 57 -20.93 2.30 -11.69
CA SER A 57 -21.81 1.41 -12.45
C SER A 57 -21.09 0.20 -13.04
N VAL A 58 -19.77 0.25 -13.23
CA VAL A 58 -18.98 -0.92 -13.61
C VAL A 58 -19.02 -2.01 -12.55
N LEU A 59 -19.09 -1.63 -11.26
CA LEU A 59 -19.22 -2.55 -10.14
C LEU A 59 -20.60 -3.19 -10.14
N GLU A 60 -21.67 -2.44 -10.42
CA GLU A 60 -23.02 -3.01 -10.55
C GLU A 60 -23.06 -4.07 -11.67
N ALA A 61 -22.41 -3.81 -12.80
CA ALA A 61 -22.34 -4.75 -13.92
C ALA A 61 -21.64 -6.07 -13.56
N GLU A 62 -20.58 -6.04 -12.75
CA GLU A 62 -19.87 -7.23 -12.27
C GLU A 62 -20.74 -8.12 -11.37
N TYR A 63 -21.55 -7.51 -10.51
CA TYR A 63 -22.40 -8.23 -9.56
C TYR A 63 -23.82 -8.44 -10.08
N LYS A 64 -24.11 -8.12 -11.34
CA LYS A 64 -25.46 -8.23 -11.94
C LYS A 64 -26.02 -9.66 -11.91
N SER A 65 -25.14 -10.65 -12.01
CA SER A 65 -25.49 -12.08 -11.87
C SER A 65 -25.25 -12.63 -10.45
N GLY A 66 -24.84 -11.77 -9.51
CA GLY A 66 -24.51 -12.09 -8.13
C GLY A 66 -25.69 -12.05 -7.17
N SER A 67 -25.41 -12.05 -5.87
CA SER A 67 -26.46 -12.01 -4.84
C SER A 67 -27.12 -10.62 -4.77
N PRO A 68 -28.46 -10.54 -4.62
CA PRO A 68 -29.20 -9.27 -4.54
C PRO A 68 -28.68 -8.32 -3.46
N VAL A 69 -28.14 -8.85 -2.36
CA VAL A 69 -27.56 -8.06 -1.25
C VAL A 69 -26.39 -7.19 -1.73
N TRP A 70 -25.58 -7.69 -2.67
CA TRP A 70 -24.46 -6.93 -3.23
C TRP A 70 -24.95 -5.77 -4.07
N LEU A 71 -25.98 -5.99 -4.91
CA LEU A 71 -26.55 -4.96 -5.76
C LEU A 71 -27.19 -3.84 -4.94
N GLU A 72 -27.88 -4.16 -3.85
CA GLU A 72 -28.44 -3.14 -2.94
C GLU A 72 -27.34 -2.31 -2.27
N LYS A 73 -26.26 -2.96 -1.79
CA LYS A 73 -25.09 -2.25 -1.24
C LYS A 73 -24.39 -1.38 -2.28
N ILE A 74 -24.23 -1.86 -3.52
CA ILE A 74 -23.63 -1.08 -4.61
C ILE A 74 -24.48 0.16 -4.92
N LYS A 75 -25.81 0.03 -4.95
CA LYS A 75 -26.71 1.19 -5.12
C LYS A 75 -26.54 2.22 -4.00
N PHE A 76 -26.27 1.78 -2.77
CA PHE A 76 -25.95 2.69 -1.68
C PHE A 76 -24.57 3.34 -1.84
N LEU A 77 -23.56 2.59 -2.30
CA LEU A 77 -22.25 3.15 -2.65
C LEU A 77 -22.38 4.24 -3.72
N GLU A 78 -23.18 4.02 -4.76
CA GLU A 78 -23.44 4.99 -5.84
C GLU A 78 -24.08 6.29 -5.35
N GLN A 79 -24.72 6.30 -4.18
CA GLN A 79 -25.23 7.54 -3.58
C GLN A 79 -24.10 8.38 -2.98
N LYS A 80 -23.05 7.75 -2.44
CA LYS A 80 -21.98 8.38 -1.66
C LYS A 80 -20.65 8.55 -2.41
N PHE A 81 -20.44 7.80 -3.47
CA PHE A 81 -19.19 7.79 -4.24
C PHE A 81 -19.46 8.02 -5.73
N ASN A 82 -18.53 8.71 -6.40
CA ASN A 82 -18.61 9.03 -7.83
C ASN A 82 -17.86 8.02 -8.70
N ALA A 83 -16.72 7.53 -8.22
CA ALA A 83 -15.83 6.68 -8.99
C ALA A 83 -15.11 5.65 -8.13
N ILE A 84 -14.60 4.61 -8.80
CA ILE A 84 -13.73 3.57 -8.28
C ILE A 84 -12.44 3.56 -9.12
N ARG A 85 -11.31 3.22 -8.51
CA ARG A 85 -10.07 2.90 -9.23
C ARG A 85 -9.53 1.57 -8.72
N ARG A 86 -9.32 0.64 -9.63
CA ARG A 86 -8.91 -0.73 -9.30
C ARG A 86 -7.41 -0.85 -9.12
N ALA A 87 -6.99 -1.69 -8.19
CA ALA A 87 -5.63 -2.21 -8.15
C ALA A 87 -5.62 -3.64 -8.70
N ARG A 88 -4.48 -4.11 -9.23
CA ARG A 88 -4.31 -5.54 -9.54
C ARG A 88 -4.41 -6.36 -8.25
N GLY A 89 -5.07 -7.50 -8.31
CA GLY A 89 -5.13 -8.48 -7.21
C GLY A 89 -3.87 -9.35 -7.17
N ASP A 90 -2.74 -8.79 -6.75
CA ASP A 90 -1.45 -9.49 -6.65
C ASP A 90 -0.91 -9.53 -5.20
N GLY A 91 -1.82 -9.47 -4.22
CA GLY A 91 -1.49 -9.39 -2.80
C GLY A 91 -1.01 -8.03 -2.31
N ASN A 92 -0.64 -7.09 -3.20
CA ASN A 92 -0.15 -5.76 -2.80
C ASN A 92 -1.23 -4.66 -2.85
N CYS A 93 -2.47 -5.02 -3.15
CA CYS A 93 -3.55 -4.07 -3.47
C CYS A 93 -3.78 -3.02 -2.37
N PHE A 94 -3.72 -3.37 -1.08
CA PHE A 94 -3.83 -2.39 0.01
C PHE A 94 -2.75 -1.30 -0.08
N TYR A 95 -1.48 -1.71 -0.10
CA TYR A 95 -0.35 -0.80 -0.16
C TYR A 95 -0.36 0.06 -1.43
N ARG A 96 -0.78 -0.52 -2.56
CA ARG A 96 -0.85 0.20 -3.84
C ARG A 96 -1.99 1.19 -3.91
N CYS A 97 -3.15 0.83 -3.36
CA CYS A 97 -4.28 1.75 -3.18
C CYS A 97 -3.91 2.89 -2.24
N PHE A 98 -3.25 2.60 -1.11
CA PHE A 98 -2.75 3.63 -0.20
C PHE A 98 -1.76 4.57 -0.90
N MET A 99 -0.74 4.01 -1.57
CA MET A 99 0.26 4.77 -2.32
C MET A 99 -0.38 5.76 -3.29
N PHE A 100 -1.24 5.25 -4.19
CA PHE A 100 -1.83 6.08 -5.22
C PHE A 100 -2.78 7.11 -4.64
N SER A 101 -3.66 6.70 -3.71
CA SER A 101 -4.63 7.60 -3.07
C SER A 101 -3.94 8.72 -2.29
N TYR A 102 -2.85 8.42 -1.59
CA TYR A 102 -2.08 9.43 -0.85
C TYR A 102 -1.41 10.43 -1.80
N PHE A 103 -0.69 9.95 -2.82
CA PHE A 103 -0.02 10.84 -3.76
C PHE A 103 -1.01 11.67 -4.61
N GLU A 104 -2.12 11.08 -5.05
CA GLU A 104 -3.18 11.79 -5.76
C GLU A 104 -3.79 12.88 -4.86
N HIS A 105 -4.02 12.59 -3.58
CA HIS A 105 -4.50 13.59 -2.62
C HIS A 105 -3.53 14.78 -2.49
N ILE A 106 -2.23 14.54 -2.30
CA ILE A 106 -1.24 15.63 -2.21
C ILE A 106 -1.14 16.40 -3.52
N LEU A 107 -1.22 15.70 -4.66
CA LEU A 107 -1.21 16.33 -5.98
C LEU A 107 -2.39 17.28 -6.17
N GLU A 108 -3.58 16.91 -5.68
CA GLU A 108 -4.80 17.71 -5.81
C GLU A 108 -4.87 18.86 -4.79
N THR A 109 -4.53 18.59 -3.52
CA THR A 109 -4.68 19.58 -2.44
C THR A 109 -3.49 20.49 -2.28
N GLN A 110 -2.31 20.06 -2.77
CA GLN A 110 -1.04 20.77 -2.57
C GLN A 110 -0.73 21.04 -1.09
N ASP A 111 -1.15 20.13 -0.21
CA ASP A 111 -0.99 20.27 1.24
C ASP A 111 0.45 20.09 1.70
N LYS A 112 1.19 21.21 1.71
CA LYS A 112 2.58 21.26 2.17
C LYS A 112 2.72 20.95 3.66
N ALA A 113 1.70 21.22 4.47
CA ALA A 113 1.76 20.94 5.91
C ALA A 113 1.70 19.43 6.16
N GLU A 114 0.82 18.74 5.44
CA GLU A 114 0.76 17.28 5.44
C GLU A 114 2.06 16.65 4.93
N VAL A 115 2.64 17.17 3.84
CA VAL A 115 3.96 16.71 3.35
C VAL A 115 5.06 16.87 4.42
N CYS A 116 5.15 18.03 5.07
CA CYS A 116 6.12 18.24 6.16
C CYS A 116 5.89 17.26 7.31
N ARG A 117 4.62 16.99 7.66
CA ARG A 117 4.25 16.08 8.75
C ARG A 117 4.63 14.64 8.43
N ILE A 118 4.25 14.13 7.25
CA ILE A 118 4.56 12.75 6.89
C ILE A 118 6.07 12.53 6.75
N LYS A 119 6.83 13.52 6.23
CA LYS A 119 8.30 13.44 6.16
C LYS A 119 8.93 13.18 7.52
N ALA A 120 8.44 13.84 8.58
CA ALA A 120 8.88 13.55 9.94
C ALA A 120 8.56 12.11 10.36
N ASN A 121 7.34 11.64 10.09
CA ASN A 121 6.94 10.26 10.41
C ASN A 121 7.74 9.19 9.63
N VAL A 122 8.14 9.49 8.39
CA VAL A 122 9.01 8.64 7.58
C VAL A 122 10.41 8.55 8.21
N GLU A 123 11.00 9.67 8.62
CA GLU A 123 12.28 9.67 9.34
C GLU A 123 12.20 8.93 10.68
N ASP A 124 11.08 9.06 11.39
CA ASP A 124 10.82 8.31 12.62
C ASP A 124 10.81 6.80 12.37
N SER A 125 10.16 6.36 11.28
CA SER A 125 10.11 4.96 10.85
C SER A 125 11.51 4.43 10.49
N ARG A 126 12.32 5.25 9.80
CA ARG A 126 13.73 4.93 9.52
C ARG A 126 14.54 4.73 10.80
N ARG A 127 14.40 5.64 11.77
CA ARG A 127 15.08 5.52 13.08
C ARG A 127 14.67 4.25 13.83
N ILE A 128 13.40 3.86 13.75
CA ILE A 128 12.90 2.62 14.36
C ILE A 128 13.57 1.41 13.70
N LEU A 129 13.61 1.34 12.36
CA LEU A 129 14.26 0.23 11.64
C LEU A 129 15.74 0.08 12.02
N LEU A 130 16.48 1.19 12.06
CA LEU A 130 17.88 1.19 12.51
C LEU A 130 18.01 0.69 13.96
N GLY A 131 17.13 1.15 14.86
CA GLY A 131 17.08 0.71 16.25
C GLY A 131 16.73 -0.77 16.42
N LEU A 132 15.98 -1.35 15.48
CA LEU A 132 15.66 -2.78 15.41
C LEU A 132 16.78 -3.62 14.77
N GLY A 133 17.88 -2.99 14.33
CA GLY A 133 19.05 -3.67 13.79
C GLY A 133 19.03 -3.90 12.28
N TYR A 134 18.12 -3.27 11.54
CA TYR A 134 18.20 -3.25 10.08
C TYR A 134 19.39 -2.41 9.64
N ALA A 135 20.17 -2.92 8.68
CA ALA A 135 21.21 -2.12 8.06
C ALA A 135 20.59 -1.07 7.13
N ASP A 136 21.12 0.15 7.15
CA ASP A 136 20.57 1.30 6.43
C ASP A 136 20.47 1.06 4.91
N TYR A 137 21.52 0.48 4.32
CA TYR A 137 21.59 0.13 2.90
C TYR A 137 20.50 -0.86 2.44
N THR A 138 19.81 -1.54 3.37
CA THR A 138 18.73 -2.48 3.03
C THR A 138 17.47 -1.75 2.57
N PHE A 139 17.25 -0.50 3.02
CA PHE A 139 16.00 0.22 2.78
C PHE A 139 16.18 1.70 2.42
N GLU A 140 17.39 2.26 2.48
CA GLU A 140 17.66 3.69 2.22
C GLU A 140 17.09 4.17 0.88
N ASP A 141 17.37 3.44 -0.21
CA ASP A 141 16.90 3.77 -1.57
C ASP A 141 15.36 3.81 -1.65
N LEU A 142 14.68 2.94 -0.88
CA LEU A 142 13.21 2.88 -0.85
C LEU A 142 12.62 4.12 -0.18
N PHE A 143 13.25 4.58 0.91
CA PHE A 143 12.85 5.80 1.62
C PHE A 143 13.11 7.04 0.78
N GLU A 144 14.29 7.14 0.16
CA GLU A 144 14.64 8.24 -0.75
C GLU A 144 13.69 8.30 -1.94
N LEU A 145 13.33 7.15 -2.52
CA LEU A 145 12.37 7.08 -3.62
C LEU A 145 11.00 7.61 -3.21
N PHE A 146 10.46 7.19 -2.05
CA PHE A 146 9.18 7.68 -1.56
C PHE A 146 9.19 9.21 -1.33
N LEU A 147 10.23 9.70 -0.65
CA LEU A 147 10.39 11.13 -0.37
C LEU A 147 10.53 11.95 -1.66
N GLY A 148 11.27 11.45 -2.65
CA GLY A 148 11.39 12.06 -3.97
C GLY A 148 10.06 12.11 -4.73
N GLN A 149 9.22 11.07 -4.63
CA GLN A 149 7.87 11.13 -5.22
C GLN A 149 6.97 12.15 -4.54
N LEU A 150 7.06 12.27 -3.22
CA LEU A 150 6.30 13.26 -2.46
C LEU A 150 6.66 14.70 -2.89
N GLU A 151 7.93 14.93 -3.25
CA GLU A 151 8.37 16.21 -3.82
C GLU A 151 7.88 16.42 -5.25
N CYS A 152 7.81 15.37 -6.07
CA CYS A 152 7.31 15.44 -7.44
C CYS A 152 5.82 15.78 -7.52
N VAL A 153 4.99 15.38 -6.54
CA VAL A 153 3.54 15.69 -6.55
C VAL A 153 3.22 17.11 -6.05
N LEU A 154 4.18 17.79 -5.43
CA LEU A 154 4.05 19.22 -5.13
C LEU A 154 4.38 20.09 -6.34
N GLN A 155 3.55 21.10 -6.60
CA GLN A 155 3.76 22.10 -7.64
C GLN A 155 5.07 22.86 -7.37
N GLY A 156 5.97 22.80 -8.35
CA GLY A 156 7.33 23.31 -8.28
C GLY A 156 8.06 23.06 -9.60
N ASN A 157 9.39 23.03 -9.59
CA ASN A 157 10.19 22.87 -10.82
C ASN A 157 10.17 21.45 -11.41
N ALA A 158 9.75 20.45 -10.63
CA ALA A 158 9.74 19.03 -11.02
C ALA A 158 8.35 18.39 -10.85
N SER A 159 7.28 19.20 -10.92
CA SER A 159 5.91 18.74 -10.66
C SER A 159 5.41 17.79 -11.75
N ILE A 160 4.76 16.70 -11.34
CA ILE A 160 4.14 15.73 -12.25
C ILE A 160 2.64 16.00 -12.45
N SER A 161 2.10 15.56 -13.58
CA SER A 161 0.66 15.57 -13.83
C SER A 161 -0.01 14.33 -13.21
N HIS A 162 -1.35 14.31 -13.14
CA HIS A 162 -2.11 13.10 -12.78
C HIS A 162 -1.82 11.92 -13.71
N GLU A 163 -1.61 12.17 -15.00
CA GLU A 163 -1.26 11.15 -15.98
C GLU A 163 0.12 10.55 -15.69
N GLU A 164 1.12 11.39 -15.41
CA GLU A 164 2.46 10.94 -15.05
C GLU A 164 2.48 10.18 -13.71
N LEU A 165 1.68 10.61 -12.71
CA LEU A 165 1.50 9.87 -11.46
C LEU A 165 0.93 8.46 -11.72
N LEU A 166 -0.06 8.35 -12.61
CA LEU A 166 -0.64 7.07 -12.99
C LEU A 166 0.37 6.19 -13.73
N VAL A 167 1.09 6.72 -14.71
CA VAL A 167 2.13 5.99 -15.46
C VAL A 167 3.21 5.46 -14.51
N ARG A 168 3.70 6.27 -13.57
CA ARG A 168 4.67 5.82 -12.56
C ARG A 168 4.10 4.72 -11.67
N SER A 169 2.86 4.88 -11.23
CA SER A 169 2.16 3.89 -10.39
C SER A 169 1.80 2.60 -11.13
N GLN A 170 1.85 2.61 -12.47
CA GLN A 170 1.71 1.43 -13.32
C GLN A 170 3.04 0.76 -13.65
N TYR A 171 4.16 1.46 -13.44
CA TYR A 171 5.49 0.92 -13.71
C TYR A 171 6.00 0.07 -12.54
N HIS A 172 6.10 -1.24 -12.76
CA HIS A 172 6.51 -2.24 -11.77
C HIS A 172 7.64 -1.81 -10.84
N ARG A 173 8.81 -1.47 -11.40
CA ARG A 173 9.97 -1.09 -10.58
C ARG A 173 9.67 0.08 -9.64
N HIS A 174 8.91 1.06 -10.11
CA HIS A 174 8.56 2.23 -9.30
C HIS A 174 7.52 1.89 -8.23
N SER A 175 6.40 1.32 -8.66
CA SER A 175 5.30 0.98 -7.78
C SER A 175 5.70 -0.03 -6.72
N ASP A 176 6.43 -1.09 -7.08
CA ASP A 176 6.84 -2.15 -6.17
C ASP A 176 7.88 -1.65 -5.15
N SER A 177 8.74 -0.69 -5.53
CA SER A 177 9.66 -0.04 -4.59
C SER A 177 8.91 0.76 -3.52
N VAL A 178 7.85 1.49 -3.91
CA VAL A 178 7.03 2.22 -2.93
C VAL A 178 6.22 1.25 -2.06
N VAL A 179 5.68 0.17 -2.63
CA VAL A 179 5.02 -0.88 -1.83
C VAL A 179 5.99 -1.46 -0.80
N MET A 180 7.23 -1.78 -1.19
CA MET A 180 8.24 -2.29 -0.26
C MET A 180 8.56 -1.28 0.85
N PHE A 181 8.69 0.01 0.52
CA PHE A 181 8.81 1.07 1.51
C PHE A 181 7.67 1.01 2.54
N LEU A 182 6.40 0.93 2.09
CA LEU A 182 5.24 0.88 2.98
C LEU A 182 5.21 -0.40 3.84
N ARG A 183 5.67 -1.53 3.29
CA ARG A 183 5.84 -2.79 4.05
C ARG A 183 6.88 -2.65 5.15
N PHE A 184 8.03 -2.02 4.87
CA PHE A 184 9.04 -1.73 5.88
C PHE A 184 8.51 -0.82 7.01
N VAL A 185 7.79 0.26 6.65
CA VAL A 185 7.17 1.16 7.62
C VAL A 185 6.15 0.42 8.50
N THR A 186 5.34 -0.44 7.90
CA THR A 186 4.36 -1.27 8.62
C THR A 186 5.06 -2.20 9.61
N ALA A 187 6.08 -2.93 9.15
CA ALA A 187 6.84 -3.85 9.99
C ALA A 187 7.59 -3.14 11.12
N ALA A 188 8.10 -1.93 10.87
CA ALA A 188 8.74 -1.09 11.89
C ALA A 188 7.78 -0.77 13.03
N GLU A 189 6.58 -0.30 12.69
CA GLU A 189 5.57 0.11 13.67
C GLU A 189 5.00 -1.09 14.44
N MET A 190 4.76 -2.22 13.75
CA MET A 190 4.32 -3.45 14.40
C MET A 190 5.33 -3.94 15.44
N ARG A 191 6.63 -3.97 15.08
CA ARG A 191 7.68 -4.41 16.01
C ARG A 191 7.93 -3.41 17.15
N LYS A 192 7.84 -2.10 16.88
CA LYS A 192 7.95 -1.06 17.91
C LYS A 192 6.87 -1.21 18.98
N ARG A 193 5.64 -1.55 18.59
CA ARG A 193 4.50 -1.80 19.49
C ARG A 193 4.15 -3.29 19.57
N SER A 194 5.15 -4.16 19.66
CA SER A 194 4.93 -5.61 19.63
C SER A 194 3.92 -6.08 20.68
N GLU A 195 3.98 -5.56 21.90
CA GLU A 195 3.03 -5.92 22.98
C GLU A 195 1.57 -5.62 22.63
N PHE A 196 1.31 -4.54 21.88
CA PHE A 196 -0.03 -4.20 21.42
C PHE A 196 -0.49 -5.14 20.29
N PHE A 197 0.39 -5.47 19.34
CA PHE A 197 0.04 -6.30 18.18
C PHE A 197 0.00 -7.81 18.48
N GLU A 198 0.76 -8.28 19.48
CA GLU A 198 0.92 -9.70 19.83
C GLU A 198 -0.40 -10.49 19.97
N PRO A 199 -1.40 -10.05 20.74
CA PRO A 199 -2.64 -10.81 20.88
C PRO A 199 -3.40 -10.96 19.55
N PHE A 200 -3.36 -9.95 18.68
CA PHE A 200 -4.02 -9.99 17.37
C PHE A 200 -3.26 -10.91 16.41
N VAL A 201 -1.93 -10.79 16.34
CA VAL A 201 -1.07 -11.62 15.50
C VAL A 201 -1.16 -13.10 15.90
N MET A 202 -1.14 -13.37 17.20
CA MET A 202 -1.31 -14.73 17.75
C MET A 202 -2.68 -15.31 17.36
N GLY A 203 -3.75 -14.49 17.41
CA GLY A 203 -5.09 -14.90 16.99
C GLY A 203 -5.22 -15.19 15.49
N LEU A 204 -4.48 -14.47 14.64
CA LEU A 204 -4.51 -14.62 13.19
C LEU A 204 -3.69 -15.81 12.69
N THR A 205 -2.48 -16.00 13.24
CA THR A 205 -1.49 -16.93 12.66
C THR A 205 -0.88 -17.92 13.67
N GLY A 206 -1.11 -17.73 14.97
CA GLY A 206 -0.44 -18.51 16.01
C GLY A 206 1.07 -18.23 16.15
N SER A 207 1.58 -17.19 15.49
CA SER A 207 2.98 -16.77 15.55
C SER A 207 3.17 -15.51 16.39
N ASN A 208 4.41 -15.15 16.70
CA ASN A 208 4.73 -13.87 17.34
C ASN A 208 4.88 -12.74 16.31
N VAL A 209 4.88 -11.47 16.77
CA VAL A 209 4.96 -10.29 15.89
C VAL A 209 6.19 -10.32 14.97
N ASP A 210 7.36 -10.77 15.41
CA ASP A 210 8.56 -10.78 14.57
C ASP A 210 8.46 -11.80 13.43
N GLN A 211 7.96 -13.01 13.73
CA GLN A 211 7.70 -14.04 12.73
C GLN A 211 6.67 -13.57 11.71
N PHE A 212 5.55 -13.02 12.18
CA PHE A 212 4.51 -12.45 11.32
C PHE A 212 5.05 -11.34 10.41
N CYS A 213 5.88 -10.44 10.94
CA CYS A 213 6.49 -9.39 10.12
C CYS A 213 7.38 -9.98 9.01
N LYS A 214 8.11 -11.07 9.27
CA LYS A 214 8.99 -11.73 8.30
C LYS A 214 8.23 -12.54 7.26
N SER A 215 7.12 -13.18 7.62
CA SER A 215 6.38 -14.06 6.73
C SER A 215 5.23 -13.40 5.98
N SER A 216 4.64 -12.34 6.54
CA SER A 216 3.34 -11.82 6.08
C SER A 216 3.28 -10.31 5.89
N VAL A 217 4.26 -9.55 6.43
CA VAL A 217 4.31 -8.08 6.25
C VAL A 217 5.37 -7.69 5.22
N LEU A 218 6.62 -8.13 5.42
CA LEU A 218 7.76 -7.76 4.57
C LEU A 218 7.73 -8.40 3.18
N PRO A 219 7.35 -9.68 2.99
CA PRO A 219 7.34 -10.27 1.66
C PRO A 219 6.34 -9.58 0.72
N MET A 220 6.73 -9.43 -0.55
CA MET A 220 5.81 -8.98 -1.59
C MET A 220 4.71 -10.02 -1.84
N ALA A 221 3.58 -9.55 -2.35
CA ALA A 221 2.40 -10.37 -2.65
C ALA A 221 1.69 -11.03 -1.45
N GLU A 222 2.08 -10.69 -0.22
CA GLU A 222 1.31 -11.06 0.98
C GLU A 222 0.15 -10.09 1.22
N GLU A 223 -1.06 -10.63 1.39
CA GLU A 223 -2.29 -9.86 1.59
C GLU A 223 -2.30 -9.07 2.90
N SER A 224 -2.98 -7.93 2.91
CA SER A 224 -3.09 -7.05 4.07
C SER A 224 -4.45 -7.16 4.77
N ASP A 225 -4.41 -7.56 6.04
CA ASP A 225 -5.54 -7.48 6.98
C ASP A 225 -5.46 -6.22 7.88
N HIS A 226 -6.43 -6.03 8.78
CA HIS A 226 -6.60 -4.87 9.67
C HIS A 226 -5.34 -4.49 10.44
N VAL A 227 -4.53 -5.47 10.87
CA VAL A 227 -3.28 -5.20 11.61
C VAL A 227 -2.28 -4.38 10.79
N HIS A 228 -2.22 -4.60 9.46
CA HIS A 228 -1.38 -3.83 8.54
C HIS A 228 -1.91 -2.41 8.39
N ILE A 229 -3.23 -2.26 8.26
CA ILE A 229 -3.89 -0.96 8.10
C ILE A 229 -3.66 -0.10 9.34
N ILE A 230 -3.85 -0.66 10.54
CA ILE A 230 -3.60 0.02 11.82
C ILE A 230 -2.15 0.47 11.91
N ALA A 231 -1.21 -0.45 11.69
CA ALA A 231 0.22 -0.15 11.79
C ALA A 231 0.66 0.92 10.78
N LEU A 232 0.25 0.82 9.51
CA LEU A 232 0.62 1.80 8.49
C LEU A 232 -0.02 3.18 8.76
N SER A 233 -1.30 3.21 9.12
CA SER A 233 -2.03 4.43 9.48
C SER A 233 -1.36 5.13 10.66
N ASP A 234 -1.06 4.40 11.74
CA ASP A 234 -0.42 4.97 12.94
C ASP A 234 1.01 5.45 12.65
N ALA A 235 1.80 4.66 11.90
CA ALA A 235 3.17 5.01 11.55
C ALA A 235 3.23 6.31 10.74
N LEU A 236 2.45 6.39 9.66
CA LEU A 236 2.45 7.54 8.77
C LEU A 236 1.56 8.68 9.26
N GLY A 237 0.72 8.45 10.26
CA GLY A 237 -0.25 9.42 10.77
C GLY A 237 -1.30 9.81 9.74
N VAL A 238 -1.67 8.88 8.85
CA VAL A 238 -2.63 9.11 7.76
C VAL A 238 -3.92 8.35 8.03
N PRO A 239 -5.07 9.02 8.19
CA PRO A 239 -6.34 8.36 8.43
C PRO A 239 -6.86 7.65 7.18
N ILE A 240 -7.34 6.41 7.34
CA ILE A 240 -7.86 5.56 6.26
C ILE A 240 -9.27 5.12 6.60
N ARG A 241 -10.22 5.26 5.66
CA ARG A 241 -11.55 4.67 5.73
C ARG A 241 -11.60 3.43 4.86
N VAL A 242 -12.00 2.29 5.42
CA VAL A 242 -12.27 1.07 4.66
C VAL A 242 -13.77 0.83 4.64
N VAL A 243 -14.33 0.79 3.43
CA VAL A 243 -15.75 0.56 3.16
C VAL A 243 -15.92 -0.91 2.77
N TYR A 244 -16.73 -1.66 3.52
CA TYR A 244 -16.85 -3.11 3.36
C TYR A 244 -18.03 -3.46 2.47
N LEU A 245 -17.71 -4.03 1.30
CA LEU A 245 -18.68 -4.68 0.44
C LEU A 245 -18.62 -6.19 0.70
N ASP A 246 -19.51 -6.66 1.57
CA ASP A 246 -19.61 -8.04 2.00
C ASP A 246 -21.07 -8.54 2.04
N ARG A 247 -21.28 -9.80 2.42
CA ARG A 247 -22.62 -10.41 2.55
C ARG A 247 -23.34 -10.08 3.86
N SER A 248 -22.75 -9.29 4.75
CA SER A 248 -23.39 -8.98 6.03
C SER A 248 -24.69 -8.21 5.80
N SER A 249 -25.81 -8.70 6.35
CA SER A 249 -27.05 -7.94 6.42
C SER A 249 -27.04 -7.14 7.72
N SER A 250 -27.26 -5.82 7.66
CA SER A 250 -27.63 -5.08 8.86
C SER A 250 -29.05 -5.51 9.25
N ASP A 251 -29.16 -6.29 10.33
CA ASP A 251 -30.39 -6.99 10.74
C ASP A 251 -31.62 -6.09 10.99
N ASN A 252 -31.52 -4.76 10.92
CA ASN A 252 -32.63 -3.85 11.22
C ASN A 252 -32.76 -2.58 10.37
N ASP A 253 -31.91 -2.33 9.35
CA ASP A 253 -31.98 -1.06 8.61
C ASP A 253 -31.45 -1.19 7.17
N GLY A 254 -32.23 -1.81 6.28
CA GLY A 254 -31.89 -1.95 4.86
C GLY A 254 -30.50 -2.54 4.58
N ALA A 255 -30.06 -2.54 3.32
CA ALA A 255 -28.67 -2.85 2.98
C ALA A 255 -27.82 -1.58 3.12
N THR A 256 -27.33 -1.29 4.34
CA THR A 256 -26.32 -0.23 4.52
C THR A 256 -24.92 -0.79 4.24
N VAL A 257 -24.01 0.11 3.83
CA VAL A 257 -22.61 -0.25 3.64
C VAL A 257 -21.83 0.16 4.88
N ASN A 258 -21.26 -0.83 5.55
CA ASN A 258 -20.43 -0.64 6.74
C ASN A 258 -19.08 -0.05 6.34
N HIS A 259 -18.50 0.75 7.23
CA HIS A 259 -17.14 1.23 7.09
C HIS A 259 -16.43 1.24 8.44
N HIS A 260 -15.10 1.19 8.40
CA HIS A 260 -14.24 1.35 9.56
C HIS A 260 -13.21 2.44 9.29
N ASP A 261 -13.05 3.35 10.25
CA ASP A 261 -12.09 4.44 10.18
C ASP A 261 -10.87 4.08 11.05
N PHE A 262 -9.71 4.00 10.39
CA PHE A 262 -8.42 3.82 11.03
C PHE A 262 -7.82 5.22 11.19
N VAL A 263 -7.94 5.79 12.38
CA VAL A 263 -7.51 7.15 12.69
C VAL A 263 -6.31 7.11 13.66
N PRO A 264 -5.16 7.71 13.29
CA PRO A 264 -3.96 7.71 14.11
C PRO A 264 -4.21 8.23 15.53
N GLY A 265 -3.65 7.54 16.53
CA GLY A 265 -3.70 8.00 17.93
C GLY A 265 -5.02 7.77 18.67
N SER A 266 -6.00 7.11 18.04
CA SER A 266 -7.27 6.74 18.70
C SER A 266 -7.12 5.55 19.68
N GLY A 267 -5.99 4.85 19.61
CA GLY A 267 -5.72 3.57 20.30
C GLY A 267 -5.46 3.63 21.80
N ASP A 268 -5.33 4.81 22.42
CA ASP A 268 -5.17 4.92 23.89
C ASP A 268 -6.51 4.97 24.65
N SER A 269 -7.63 4.82 23.95
CA SER A 269 -8.98 4.89 24.55
C SER A 269 -9.47 3.54 25.09
N SER A 270 -8.66 2.91 25.94
CA SER A 270 -9.14 1.87 26.85
C SER A 270 -8.69 2.15 28.28
N ALA A 271 -8.96 3.36 28.78
CA ALA A 271 -9.28 3.64 30.18
C ALA A 271 -9.74 5.10 30.34
N SER A 272 -10.91 5.28 30.97
CA SER A 272 -11.45 6.52 31.54
C SER A 272 -12.04 7.58 30.59
N GLY A 273 -13.37 7.70 30.68
CA GLY A 273 -14.03 8.98 30.99
C GLY A 273 -13.92 10.12 29.98
N TRP A 274 -15.01 10.31 29.24
CA TRP A 274 -15.55 11.60 28.77
C TRP A 274 -14.64 12.84 28.94
N SER A 275 -14.05 13.30 27.84
CA SER A 275 -13.93 14.71 27.43
C SER A 275 -12.59 14.99 26.76
N SER A 276 -12.62 15.18 25.45
CA SER A 276 -12.10 16.37 24.79
C SER A 276 -12.64 16.36 23.36
N SER A 277 -13.00 17.53 22.82
CA SER A 277 -13.47 17.67 21.45
C SER A 277 -12.33 17.38 20.46
N SER A 278 -11.99 16.11 20.31
CA SER A 278 -11.10 15.63 19.26
C SER A 278 -11.75 16.04 17.95
N LYS A 279 -11.12 16.98 17.24
CA LYS A 279 -11.52 17.33 15.87
C LYS A 279 -11.61 16.02 15.10
N VAL A 280 -12.83 15.61 14.74
CA VAL A 280 -13.05 14.36 14.00
C VAL A 280 -12.27 14.52 12.70
N THR A 281 -11.17 13.77 12.59
CA THR A 281 -10.32 13.82 11.40
C THR A 281 -10.95 12.87 10.40
N GLU A 282 -11.65 13.44 9.42
CA GLU A 282 -12.29 12.65 8.38
C GLU A 282 -11.22 12.05 7.46
N PRO A 283 -11.21 10.72 7.25
CA PRO A 283 -10.24 10.09 6.37
C PRO A 283 -10.37 10.57 4.92
N PHE A 284 -9.26 10.97 4.31
CA PHE A 284 -9.20 11.36 2.90
C PHE A 284 -8.75 10.21 1.99
N ILE A 285 -8.19 9.14 2.55
CA ILE A 285 -8.01 7.86 1.84
C ILE A 285 -9.24 7.01 2.13
N VAL A 286 -10.00 6.70 1.08
CA VAL A 286 -11.19 5.84 1.18
C VAL A 286 -11.01 4.63 0.27
N LEU A 287 -10.99 3.44 0.87
CA LEU A 287 -10.79 2.18 0.18
C LEU A 287 -12.07 1.35 0.20
N LEU A 288 -12.36 0.66 -0.91
CA LEU A 288 -13.36 -0.40 -0.95
C LEU A 288 -12.66 -1.72 -0.62
N TYR A 289 -13.13 -2.41 0.41
CA TYR A 289 -12.75 -3.80 0.66
C TYR A 289 -13.80 -4.75 0.11
N ARG A 290 -13.33 -5.70 -0.69
CA ARG A 290 -14.01 -6.93 -1.10
C ARG A 290 -13.18 -8.09 -0.54
N PRO A 291 -13.74 -9.28 -0.25
CA PRO A 291 -12.96 -10.38 0.31
C PRO A 291 -11.64 -10.62 -0.46
N GLY A 292 -10.50 -10.36 0.21
CA GLY A 292 -9.14 -10.47 -0.37
C GLY A 292 -8.68 -9.32 -1.27
N HIS A 293 -9.40 -8.20 -1.37
CA HIS A 293 -9.07 -7.16 -2.34
C HIS A 293 -9.43 -5.74 -1.91
N TYR A 294 -8.56 -4.77 -2.26
CA TYR A 294 -8.77 -3.35 -2.01
C TYR A 294 -8.75 -2.55 -3.32
N ASP A 295 -9.72 -1.65 -3.46
CA ASP A 295 -9.77 -0.62 -4.51
C ASP A 295 -9.88 0.77 -3.88
N ILE A 296 -9.66 1.82 -4.66
CA ILE A 296 -9.83 3.21 -4.21
C ILE A 296 -11.26 3.67 -4.53
N LEU A 297 -11.93 4.30 -3.56
CA LEU A 297 -13.20 4.97 -3.75
C LEU A 297 -13.03 6.49 -3.76
N TYR A 298 -13.76 7.15 -4.65
CA TYR A 298 -13.80 8.60 -4.75
C TYR A 298 -15.13 9.13 -4.22
N PRO A 299 -15.15 9.82 -3.06
CA PRO A 299 -16.36 10.45 -2.52
C PRO A 299 -16.99 11.44 -3.51
N LYS A 300 -18.29 11.72 -3.32
CA LYS A 300 -18.98 12.75 -4.09
C LYS A 300 -18.64 14.17 -3.69
#